data_AF-A0A3D5XQ02-F1
#
_entry.id   AF-A0A3D5XQ02-F1
#
_cell.length_a   1.000
_cell.length_b   1.000
_cell.length_c   1.000
_cell.angle_alpha   90.00
_cell.angle_beta   90.00
_cell.angle_gamma   90.00
#
_symmetry.space_group_name_H-M   'P 1'
#
loop_
_entity.id
_entity.type
_entity.pdbx_description
1 polymer ?
#
loop_
_entity_poly.entity_id
_entity_poly.type
_entity_poly.pdbx_seq_one_letter_code
_entity_poly.pdbx_strand_id
1 'polypeptide(L)'
;MSNKDLIDVIDEMLEKLDNEDSDIINQTQGEFDKELKEKLDAVAKSKGYETYNSMLVAQVSEEKTQNINPELAFILDFIENAIAGINYEPRQMGLYKEGHQEALYKYFEFLKETEDIDEALRLSYEEETSINKLDTLRDLKLKGYKDGLYLFSIILEDASEELHNKTNM
;
A
#
# COMPACT_ATOMS: atom_id res chain seq x y z
N MET A 1 16.61 11.32 -1.99
CA MET A 1 17.32 12.09 -0.93
C MET A 1 17.02 11.43 0.40
N SER A 2 17.99 11.31 1.33
CA SER A 2 17.80 10.47 2.52
C SER A 2 16.90 11.14 3.57
N ASN A 3 15.91 10.41 4.09
CA ASN A 3 15.05 10.78 5.21
C ASN A 3 15.75 10.77 6.58
N LYS A 4 17.08 10.78 6.58
CA LYS A 4 17.93 10.75 7.77
C LYS A 4 17.54 11.82 8.79
N ASP A 5 17.26 13.05 8.36
CA ASP A 5 16.88 14.12 9.29
C ASP A 5 15.51 13.91 9.98
N LEU A 6 14.59 13.15 9.36
CA LEU A 6 13.31 12.79 10.01
C LEU A 6 13.52 11.65 11.01
N ILE A 7 14.38 10.68 10.66
CA ILE A 7 14.76 9.57 11.53
C ILE A 7 15.51 10.09 12.75
N ASP A 8 16.47 11.01 12.56
CA ASP A 8 17.23 11.62 13.66
C ASP A 8 16.31 12.36 14.65
N VAL A 9 15.23 13.01 14.17
CA VAL A 9 14.22 13.65 15.04
C VAL A 9 13.38 12.62 15.81
N ILE A 10 13.02 11.50 15.18
CA ILE A 10 12.28 10.41 15.84
C ILE A 10 13.17 9.77 16.90
N ASP A 11 14.42 9.46 16.57
CA ASP A 11 15.39 8.86 17.48
C ASP A 11 15.67 9.79 18.68
N GLU A 12 15.86 11.10 18.45
CA GLU A 12 16.03 12.08 19.55
C GLU A 12 14.81 12.14 20.47
N MET A 13 13.59 12.04 19.93
CA MET A 13 12.37 12.08 20.72
C MET A 13 12.13 10.79 21.51
N LEU A 14 12.51 9.64 20.96
CA LEU A 14 12.45 8.34 21.63
C LEU A 14 13.53 8.23 22.71
N GLU A 15 14.75 8.70 22.47
CA GLU A 15 15.81 8.76 23.49
C GLU A 15 15.42 9.63 24.69
N LYS A 16 14.59 10.66 24.48
CA LYS A 16 14.05 11.49 25.57
C LYS A 16 12.97 10.79 26.40
N LEU A 17 12.28 9.79 25.84
CA LEU A 17 11.34 8.93 26.58
C LEU A 17 12.08 7.90 27.45
N ASP A 18 13.23 7.42 27.00
CA ASP A 18 14.00 6.37 27.68
C ASP A 18 14.93 6.91 28.79
N ASN A 19 15.23 8.21 28.80
CA ASN A 19 16.03 8.83 29.86
C ASN A 19 15.14 9.28 31.02
N GLU A 20 15.28 8.62 32.19
CA GLU A 20 14.51 8.82 33.43
C GLU A 20 14.57 10.23 34.07
N ASP A 21 15.31 11.17 33.46
CA ASP A 21 15.59 12.52 34.01
C ASP A 21 14.90 13.67 33.25
N SER A 22 14.00 13.38 32.30
CA SER A 22 13.37 14.43 31.49
C SER A 22 11.96 14.80 31.98
N ASP A 23 11.63 16.09 31.93
CA ASP A 23 10.30 16.67 32.23
C ASP A 23 9.14 16.03 31.43
N ILE A 24 9.43 15.09 30.51
CA ILE A 24 8.48 14.27 29.74
C ILE A 24 7.69 13.30 30.62
N ILE A 25 8.22 12.86 31.77
CA ILE A 25 7.46 12.01 32.71
C ILE A 25 6.15 12.72 33.17
N ASN A 26 6.11 14.05 33.10
CA ASN A 26 4.93 14.86 33.40
C ASN A 26 4.14 15.32 32.17
N GLN A 27 4.63 15.06 30.95
CA GLN A 27 3.90 15.38 29.72
C GLN A 27 2.87 14.30 29.42
N THR A 28 1.67 14.74 29.05
CA THR A 28 0.66 13.84 28.50
C THR A 28 1.05 13.35 27.11
N GLN A 29 0.60 12.16 26.72
CA GLN A 29 0.83 11.61 25.37
C GLN A 29 0.47 12.63 24.26
N GLY A 30 -0.59 13.44 24.46
CA GLY A 30 -0.99 14.48 23.51
C GLY A 30 -0.01 15.66 23.40
N GLU A 31 0.75 15.97 24.45
CA GLU A 31 1.80 17.00 24.42
C GLU A 31 3.05 16.49 23.69
N PHE A 32 3.42 15.23 23.92
CA PHE A 32 4.49 14.55 23.19
C PHE A 32 4.18 14.46 21.69
N ASP A 33 2.97 13.99 21.33
CA ASP A 33 2.54 13.87 19.93
C ASP A 33 2.54 15.23 19.22
N LYS A 34 2.17 16.29 19.93
CA LYS A 34 2.20 17.66 19.41
C LYS A 34 3.64 18.14 19.18
N GLU A 35 4.54 17.94 20.14
CA GLU A 35 5.95 18.34 20.01
C GLU A 35 6.65 17.58 18.87
N LEU A 36 6.42 16.27 18.77
CA LEU A 36 6.93 15.43 17.69
C LEU A 36 6.45 15.95 16.32
N LYS A 37 5.14 16.21 16.20
CA LYS A 37 4.56 16.74 14.96
C LYS A 37 5.15 18.10 14.59
N GLU A 38 5.31 19.00 15.55
CA GLU A 38 5.89 20.33 15.30
C GLU A 38 7.34 20.24 14.81
N LYS A 39 8.14 19.34 15.37
CA LYS A 39 9.53 19.12 14.93
C LYS A 39 9.61 18.49 13.55
N LEU A 40 8.79 17.49 13.26
CA LEU A 40 8.72 16.87 11.93
C LEU A 40 8.26 17.89 10.87
N ASP A 41 7.27 18.72 11.18
CA ASP A 41 6.80 19.80 10.30
C ASP A 41 7.88 20.88 10.09
N ALA A 42 8.70 21.17 11.11
CA ALA A 42 9.82 22.11 10.97
C ALA A 42 10.90 21.58 10.01
N VAL A 43 11.25 20.29 10.10
CA VAL A 43 12.16 19.64 9.15
C VAL A 43 11.58 19.68 7.74
N ALA A 44 10.29 19.37 7.57
CA ALA A 44 9.63 19.42 6.28
C ALA A 44 9.63 20.82 5.67
N LYS A 45 9.35 21.85 6.47
CA LYS A 45 9.40 23.27 6.05
C LYS A 45 10.80 23.72 5.65
N SER A 46 11.83 23.26 6.35
CA SER A 46 13.23 23.54 5.98
C SER A 46 13.60 22.98 4.60
N LYS A 47 12.86 21.96 4.15
CA LYS A 47 13.00 21.31 2.85
C LYS A 47 11.99 21.79 1.80
N GLY A 48 11.19 22.82 2.11
CA GLY A 48 10.24 23.44 1.19
C GLY A 48 8.82 22.86 1.20
N TYR A 49 8.49 21.99 2.15
CA TYR A 49 7.17 21.36 2.27
C TYR A 49 6.34 22.01 3.39
N GLU A 50 5.01 21.99 3.26
CA GLU A 50 4.12 22.62 4.26
C GLU A 50 4.10 21.83 5.59
N THR A 51 4.13 20.50 5.47
CA THR A 51 4.09 19.52 6.58
C THR A 51 4.94 18.30 6.26
N TYR A 52 5.31 17.51 7.28
CA TYR A 52 6.03 16.24 7.06
C TYR A 52 5.21 15.26 6.22
N ASN A 53 3.88 15.24 6.38
CA ASN A 53 3.00 14.45 5.53
C ASN A 53 3.10 14.88 4.06
N SER A 54 3.11 16.19 3.78
CA SER A 54 3.28 16.67 2.40
C SER A 54 4.66 16.33 1.81
N MET A 55 5.70 16.29 2.65
CA MET A 55 7.04 15.84 2.24
C MET A 55 7.06 14.34 1.91
N LEU A 56 6.45 13.50 2.75
CA LEU A 56 6.35 12.06 2.50
C LEU A 56 5.53 11.76 1.23
N VAL A 57 4.38 12.43 1.08
CA VAL A 57 3.55 12.30 -0.13
C VAL A 57 4.34 12.74 -1.37
N ALA A 58 5.02 13.88 -1.32
CA ALA A 58 5.79 14.37 -2.44
C ALA A 58 6.98 13.47 -2.79
N GLN A 59 7.65 12.86 -1.82
CA GLN A 59 8.72 11.89 -2.08
C GLN A 59 8.18 10.60 -2.70
N VAL A 60 7.08 10.06 -2.19
CA VAL A 60 6.39 8.91 -2.79
C VAL A 60 5.93 9.24 -4.20
N SER A 61 5.44 10.45 -4.43
CA SER A 61 5.10 10.93 -5.76
C SER A 61 6.33 11.11 -6.65
N GLU A 62 7.40 11.76 -6.21
CA GLU A 62 8.63 11.98 -6.99
C GLU A 62 9.34 10.67 -7.33
N GLU A 63 9.33 9.68 -6.44
CA GLU A 63 9.83 8.32 -6.71
C GLU A 63 8.92 7.57 -7.69
N LYS A 64 7.59 7.76 -7.62
CA LYS A 64 6.63 7.18 -8.58
C LYS A 64 6.55 7.91 -9.92
N THR A 65 6.97 9.17 -10.02
CA THR A 65 6.80 9.98 -11.25
C THR A 65 8.01 9.86 -12.20
N GLN A 66 9.04 9.09 -11.87
CA GLN A 66 10.14 8.83 -12.79
C GLN A 66 9.79 7.66 -13.73
N ASN A 67 9.12 7.99 -14.84
CA ASN A 67 8.93 7.17 -16.04
C ASN A 67 8.07 5.89 -15.93
N ILE A 68 6.99 5.89 -15.13
CA ILE A 68 5.98 4.84 -15.30
C ILE A 68 5.41 4.95 -16.73
N ASN A 69 5.52 3.85 -17.49
CA ASN A 69 4.93 3.74 -18.82
C ASN A 69 3.45 4.19 -18.77
N PRO A 70 2.99 5.15 -19.60
CA PRO A 70 1.59 5.61 -19.60
C PRO A 70 0.56 4.47 -19.70
N GLU A 71 0.93 3.40 -20.41
CA GLU A 71 0.15 2.16 -20.48
C GLU A 71 0.02 1.50 -19.12
N LEU A 72 1.14 1.33 -18.40
CA LEU A 72 1.14 0.77 -17.05
C LEU A 72 0.41 1.68 -16.06
N ALA A 73 0.56 3.01 -16.17
CA ALA A 73 -0.19 3.94 -15.33
C ALA A 73 -1.70 3.77 -15.50
N PHE A 74 -2.17 3.59 -16.74
CA PHE A 74 -3.58 3.29 -17.02
C PHE A 74 -4.02 1.97 -16.37
N ILE A 75 -3.22 0.90 -16.48
CA ILE A 75 -3.51 -0.40 -15.88
C ILE A 75 -3.60 -0.29 -14.35
N LEU A 76 -2.64 0.40 -13.73
CA LEU A 76 -2.60 0.58 -12.28
C LEU A 76 -3.83 1.36 -11.78
N ASP A 77 -4.19 2.46 -12.45
CA ASP A 77 -5.39 3.24 -12.12
C ASP A 77 -6.67 2.40 -12.29
N PHE A 78 -6.75 1.57 -13.34
CA PHE A 78 -7.91 0.69 -13.56
C PHE A 78 -8.08 -0.31 -12.43
N ILE A 79 -6.99 -0.99 -12.05
CA ILE A 79 -6.97 -1.98 -10.98
C ILE A 79 -7.31 -1.33 -9.64
N GLU A 80 -6.71 -0.19 -9.32
CA GLU A 80 -6.95 0.54 -8.07
C GLU A 80 -8.44 0.91 -7.93
N ASN A 81 -9.04 1.44 -9.00
CA ASN A 81 -10.46 1.78 -9.02
C ASN A 81 -11.35 0.53 -8.88
N ALA A 82 -11.01 -0.57 -9.56
CA ALA A 82 -11.75 -1.81 -9.45
C ALA A 82 -11.71 -2.38 -8.03
N ILE A 83 -10.54 -2.40 -7.38
CA ILE A 83 -10.36 -2.86 -6.00
C ILE A 83 -11.14 -1.97 -5.02
N ALA A 84 -11.05 -0.65 -5.17
CA ALA A 84 -11.76 0.31 -4.32
C ALA A 84 -13.29 0.18 -4.45
N GLY A 85 -13.78 -0.24 -5.61
CA GLY A 85 -15.20 -0.46 -5.90
C GLY A 85 -15.80 -1.76 -5.32
N ILE A 86 -15.00 -2.65 -4.73
CA ILE A 86 -15.47 -3.94 -4.23
C ILE A 86 -16.40 -3.76 -3.03
N ASN A 87 -17.64 -4.21 -3.18
CA ASN A 87 -18.63 -4.27 -2.10
C ASN A 87 -18.73 -5.70 -1.56
N TYR A 88 -18.54 -5.85 -0.25
CA TYR A 88 -18.60 -7.15 0.43
C TYR A 88 -19.98 -7.39 1.03
N GLU A 89 -20.57 -8.54 0.77
CA GLU A 89 -21.78 -8.99 1.44
C GLU A 89 -21.50 -9.29 2.93
N PRO A 90 -22.49 -9.21 3.84
CA PRO A 90 -22.29 -9.51 5.26
C PRO A 90 -21.64 -10.88 5.53
N ARG A 91 -21.94 -11.89 4.71
CA ARG A 91 -21.36 -13.25 4.80
C ARG A 91 -19.88 -13.35 4.38
N GLN A 92 -19.37 -12.35 3.68
CA GLN A 92 -17.98 -12.25 3.22
C GLN A 92 -17.13 -11.37 4.14
N MET A 93 -17.72 -10.76 5.17
CA MET A 93 -16.99 -9.93 6.13
C MET A 93 -16.10 -10.79 7.04
N GLY A 94 -15.17 -10.14 7.75
CA GLY A 94 -14.21 -10.81 8.64
C GLY A 94 -13.09 -11.51 7.87
N LEU A 95 -12.72 -12.73 8.28
CA LEU A 95 -11.57 -13.48 7.76
C LEU A 95 -11.55 -13.62 6.24
N TYR A 96 -12.72 -13.84 5.60
CA TYR A 96 -12.79 -13.90 4.14
C TYR A 96 -12.33 -12.58 3.50
N LYS A 97 -12.92 -11.45 3.94
CA LYS A 97 -12.55 -10.12 3.44
C LYS A 97 -11.07 -9.84 3.66
N GLU A 98 -10.54 -10.17 4.84
CA GLU A 98 -9.12 -9.98 5.16
C GLU A 98 -8.22 -10.72 4.17
N GLY A 99 -8.46 -12.02 3.94
CA GLY A 99 -7.68 -12.79 2.97
C GLY A 99 -7.84 -12.26 1.55
N HIS A 100 -9.06 -11.90 1.16
CA HIS A 100 -9.36 -11.36 -0.18
C HIS A 100 -8.63 -10.04 -0.45
N GLN A 101 -8.66 -9.11 0.51
CA GLN A 101 -7.92 -7.85 0.41
C GLN A 101 -6.41 -8.08 0.45
N GLU A 102 -5.92 -9.00 1.29
CA GLU A 102 -4.51 -9.36 1.35
C GLU A 102 -3.96 -9.83 0.00
N ALA A 103 -4.67 -10.72 -0.70
CA ALA A 103 -4.29 -11.16 -2.04
C ALA A 103 -4.26 -10.01 -3.05
N LEU A 104 -5.34 -9.22 -3.11
CA LEU A 104 -5.46 -8.09 -4.04
C LEU A 104 -4.34 -7.06 -3.85
N TYR A 105 -4.08 -6.65 -2.60
CA TYR A 105 -3.04 -5.66 -2.32
C TYR A 105 -1.64 -6.22 -2.58
N LYS A 106 -1.36 -7.47 -2.18
CA LYS A 106 -0.04 -8.10 -2.41
C LYS A 106 0.34 -8.06 -3.89
N TYR A 107 -0.57 -8.49 -4.76
CA TYR A 107 -0.30 -8.58 -6.20
C TYR A 107 -0.37 -7.23 -6.90
N PHE A 108 -1.18 -6.29 -6.39
CA PHE A 108 -1.17 -4.91 -6.87
C PHE A 108 0.15 -4.19 -6.53
N GLU A 109 0.69 -4.35 -5.31
CA GLU A 109 2.03 -3.84 -4.98
C GLU A 109 3.11 -4.52 -5.81
N PHE A 110 3.05 -5.85 -5.99
CA PHE A 110 4.00 -6.57 -6.84
C PHE A 110 4.02 -6.03 -8.28
N LEU A 111 2.85 -5.75 -8.87
CA LEU A 111 2.77 -5.15 -10.20
C LEU A 111 3.38 -3.74 -10.23
N LYS A 112 3.17 -2.93 -9.18
CA LYS A 112 3.78 -1.60 -9.06
C LYS A 112 5.30 -1.65 -8.97
N GLU A 113 5.84 -2.67 -8.30
CA GLU A 113 7.29 -2.82 -8.13
C GLU A 113 7.97 -3.41 -9.36
N THR A 114 7.34 -4.37 -10.03
CA THR A 114 7.93 -5.11 -11.15
C THR A 114 7.66 -4.47 -12.51
N GLU A 115 6.58 -3.71 -12.62
CA GLU A 115 6.11 -3.14 -13.89
C GLU A 115 5.84 -4.20 -14.98
N ASP A 116 5.68 -5.48 -14.58
CA ASP A 116 5.54 -6.63 -15.48
C ASP A 116 4.17 -7.31 -15.26
N ILE A 117 3.27 -7.08 -16.22
CA ILE A 117 1.90 -7.61 -16.21
C ILE A 117 1.90 -9.13 -16.34
N ASP A 118 2.72 -9.68 -17.23
CA ASP A 118 2.75 -11.12 -17.52
C ASP A 118 3.27 -11.88 -16.29
N GLU A 119 4.29 -11.34 -15.62
CA GLU A 119 4.82 -11.93 -14.40
C GLU A 119 3.83 -11.84 -13.23
N ALA A 120 3.14 -10.70 -13.07
CA ALA A 120 2.11 -10.54 -12.05
C ALA A 120 0.95 -11.54 -12.26
N LEU A 121 0.50 -11.71 -13.51
CA LEU A 121 -0.50 -12.73 -13.87
C LEU A 121 0.01 -14.14 -13.56
N ARG A 122 1.20 -14.50 -14.05
CA ARG A 122 1.78 -15.83 -13.87
C ARG A 122 1.86 -16.21 -12.39
N LEU A 123 2.40 -15.33 -11.55
CA LEU A 123 2.52 -15.59 -10.12
C LEU A 123 1.17 -15.68 -9.43
N SER A 124 0.21 -14.82 -9.79
CA SER A 124 -1.14 -14.88 -9.21
C SER A 124 -1.81 -16.24 -9.49
N TYR A 125 -1.66 -16.76 -10.72
CA TYR A 125 -2.17 -18.07 -11.11
C TYR A 125 -1.42 -19.22 -10.43
N GLU A 126 -0.09 -19.15 -10.34
CA GLU A 126 0.70 -20.18 -9.65
C GLU A 126 0.32 -20.27 -8.16
N GLU A 127 0.18 -19.13 -7.49
CA GLU A 127 -0.23 -19.11 -6.10
C GLU A 127 -1.68 -19.58 -5.93
N GLU A 128 -2.61 -19.14 -6.80
CA GLU A 128 -4.01 -19.56 -6.77
C GLU A 128 -4.16 -21.07 -6.96
N THR A 129 -3.41 -21.64 -7.90
CA THR A 129 -3.41 -23.09 -8.19
C THR A 129 -2.70 -23.91 -7.12
N SER A 130 -1.72 -23.33 -6.40
CA SER A 130 -1.06 -23.99 -5.26
C SER A 130 -2.01 -24.20 -4.07
N ILE A 131 -3.06 -23.38 -3.95
CA ILE A 131 -4.03 -23.47 -2.86
C ILE A 131 -5.02 -24.61 -3.12
N ASN A 132 -4.91 -25.65 -2.29
CA ASN A 132 -5.81 -26.80 -2.32
C ASN A 132 -7.24 -26.39 -1.95
N LYS A 133 -8.20 -26.75 -2.80
CA LYS A 133 -9.64 -26.48 -2.60
C LYS A 133 -10.21 -27.09 -1.33
N LEU A 134 -9.61 -28.15 -0.79
CA LEU A 134 -10.07 -28.76 0.46
C LEU A 134 -9.70 -27.91 1.69
N ASP A 135 -8.59 -27.18 1.63
CA ASP A 135 -8.13 -26.35 2.75
C ASP A 135 -9.00 -25.08 2.88
N THR A 136 -9.49 -24.55 1.76
CA THR A 136 -10.42 -23.41 1.73
C THR A 136 -11.80 -23.71 2.30
N LEU A 137 -12.19 -24.99 2.45
CA LEU A 137 -13.44 -25.37 3.11
C LEU A 137 -13.40 -25.15 4.62
N ARG A 138 -12.20 -25.19 5.22
CA ARG A 138 -11.99 -25.08 6.67
C ARG A 138 -11.40 -23.74 7.07
N ASP A 139 -10.70 -23.08 6.15
CA ASP A 139 -10.08 -21.78 6.37
C ASP A 139 -10.72 -20.71 5.47
N LEU A 140 -11.55 -19.87 6.09
CA LEU A 140 -12.23 -18.77 5.42
C LEU A 140 -11.27 -17.68 4.93
N LYS A 141 -10.14 -17.47 5.64
CA LYS A 141 -9.13 -16.49 5.23
C LYS A 141 -8.42 -17.00 3.96
N LEU A 142 -7.99 -18.26 3.96
CA LEU A 142 -7.39 -18.88 2.80
C LEU A 142 -8.35 -18.93 1.60
N LYS A 143 -9.64 -19.18 1.85
CA LYS A 143 -10.67 -19.07 0.81
C LYS A 143 -10.73 -17.67 0.22
N GLY A 144 -10.84 -16.65 1.08
CA GLY A 144 -10.86 -15.25 0.64
C GLY A 144 -9.62 -14.89 -0.16
N TYR A 145 -8.44 -15.31 0.31
CA TYR A 145 -7.17 -15.09 -0.38
C TYR A 145 -7.15 -15.71 -1.77
N LYS A 146 -7.53 -17.00 -1.91
CA LYS A 146 -7.63 -17.67 -3.21
C LYS A 146 -8.60 -16.95 -4.16
N ASP A 147 -9.78 -16.58 -3.66
CA ASP A 147 -10.79 -15.88 -4.45
C ASP A 147 -10.29 -14.47 -4.86
N GLY A 148 -9.47 -13.82 -4.02
CA GLY A 148 -8.84 -12.53 -4.31
C GLY A 148 -7.75 -12.61 -5.38
N LEU A 149 -6.95 -13.69 -5.40
CA LEU A 149 -5.98 -13.95 -6.48
C LEU A 149 -6.68 -14.11 -7.83
N TYR A 150 -7.75 -14.90 -7.85
CA TYR A 150 -8.57 -15.09 -9.05
C TYR A 150 -9.22 -13.79 -9.52
N LEU A 151 -9.70 -12.96 -8.60
CA LEU A 151 -10.25 -11.65 -8.97
C LEU A 151 -9.16 -10.71 -9.51
N PHE A 152 -7.97 -10.70 -8.92
CA PHE A 152 -6.85 -9.88 -9.40
C PHE A 152 -6.50 -10.23 -10.86
N SER A 153 -6.40 -11.51 -11.19
CA SER A 153 -6.06 -11.95 -12.56
C SER A 153 -7.11 -11.48 -13.57
N ILE A 154 -8.41 -11.59 -13.24
CA ILE A 154 -9.49 -11.07 -14.10
C ILE A 154 -9.37 -9.56 -14.31
N ILE A 155 -9.20 -8.78 -13.23
CA ILE A 155 -9.12 -7.32 -13.33
C ILE A 155 -7.92 -6.90 -14.18
N LEU A 156 -6.78 -7.58 -14.03
CA LEU A 156 -5.56 -7.29 -14.79
C LEU A 156 -5.69 -7.65 -16.27
N GLU A 157 -6.37 -8.76 -16.59
CA GLU A 157 -6.73 -9.13 -17.97
C GLU A 157 -7.69 -8.10 -18.59
N ASP A 158 -8.75 -7.71 -17.88
CA ASP A 158 -9.72 -6.70 -18.31
C ASP A 158 -9.05 -5.34 -18.57
N ALA A 159 -8.13 -4.93 -17.68
CA ALA A 159 -7.38 -3.70 -17.83
C ALA A 159 -6.51 -3.72 -19.11
N SER A 160 -5.89 -4.86 -19.39
CA SER A 160 -5.05 -5.06 -20.58
C SER A 160 -5.86 -5.05 -21.87
N GLU A 161 -7.05 -5.66 -21.86
CA GLU A 161 -7.98 -5.61 -22.99
C GLU A 161 -8.50 -4.18 -23.25
N GLU A 162 -8.88 -3.45 -22.19
CA GLU A 162 -9.35 -2.07 -22.31
C GLU A 162 -8.25 -1.13 -22.85
N LEU A 163 -7.01 -1.32 -22.42
CA LEU A 163 -5.86 -0.59 -22.96
C LEU A 163 -5.68 -0.90 -24.46
N HIS A 164 -5.74 -2.18 -24.85
CA HIS A 164 -5.63 -2.58 -26.24
C HIS A 164 -6.73 -1.94 -27.11
N ASN A 165 -7.96 -1.89 -26.61
CA ASN A 165 -9.08 -1.25 -27.30
C ASN A 165 -8.86 0.26 -27.47
N LYS A 166 -8.34 0.95 -26.45
CA LYS A 166 -8.03 2.39 -26.53
C LYS A 166 -6.92 2.72 -27.52
N THR A 167 -5.90 1.88 -27.62
CA THR A 167 -4.75 2.14 -28.49
C THR A 167 -5.04 1.87 -29.98
N ASN A 168 -6.05 1.05 -30.28
CA ASN A 168 -6.45 0.70 -31.66
C ASN A 168 -7.65 1.50 -32.21
N MET A 169 -8.15 2.49 -31.47
CA MET A 169 -9.16 3.46 -31.92
C MET A 169 -8.53 4.70 -32.55
#